data_AF-A0A6S7J2R6-F1
#
_entry.id   AF-A0A6S7J2R6-F1
#
_cell.length_a   1.000
_cell.length_b   1.000
_cell.length_c   1.000
_cell.angle_alpha   90.00
_cell.angle_beta   90.00
_cell.angle_gamma   90.00
#
_symmetry.space_group_name_H-M   'P 1'
#
loop_
_entity.id
_entity.type
_entity.pdbx_description
1 polymer ?
#
loop_
_entity_poly.entity_id
_entity_poly.type
_entity_poly.pdbx_seq_one_letter_code
_entity_poly.pdbx_strand_id
1 'polypeptide(L)'
;MQSIRSESTKWRITCCYDTTDDVNHRDYVRGSLSEVDLLHFNGEECVKVDHISVRGQSCRNCTAYAFQKDAIFHFPSKKGNCEFQTNDYKNCSANETNGIMKFESNFGFYGCANAQHHCSANVNATTQTWFGA
;
A
#
# COMPACT_ATOMS: atom_id res chain seq x y z
N MET A 1 13.64 -2.38 -14.36
CA MET A 1 14.58 -2.82 -13.31
C MET A 1 14.75 -4.33 -13.37
N GLN A 2 15.44 -4.88 -14.38
CA GLN A 2 15.52 -6.35 -14.54
C GLN A 2 16.46 -7.01 -13.52
N SER A 3 17.54 -6.35 -13.10
CA SER A 3 18.46 -6.88 -12.09
C SER A 3 17.82 -7.06 -10.72
N ILE A 4 17.10 -6.06 -10.20
CA ILE A 4 16.41 -6.17 -8.90
C ILE A 4 15.39 -7.32 -8.93
N ARG A 5 14.69 -7.47 -10.06
CA ARG A 5 13.70 -8.54 -10.24
C ARG A 5 14.34 -9.93 -10.27
N SER A 6 15.46 -10.11 -10.97
CA SER A 6 16.12 -11.42 -11.07
C SER A 6 16.67 -11.90 -9.73
N GLU A 7 17.08 -10.96 -8.87
CA GLU A 7 17.69 -11.25 -7.56
C GLU A 7 16.70 -11.24 -6.39
N SER A 8 15.41 -11.01 -6.64
CA SER A 8 14.39 -10.91 -5.59
C SER A 8 13.30 -11.95 -5.78
N THR A 9 12.76 -12.46 -4.67
CA THR A 9 11.58 -13.33 -4.66
C THR A 9 10.42 -12.68 -3.92
N LYS A 10 10.71 -11.77 -2.99
CA LYS A 10 9.78 -11.08 -2.12
C LYS A 10 9.91 -9.58 -2.25
N TRP A 11 8.84 -8.90 -1.84
CA TRP A 11 8.81 -7.47 -1.65
C TRP A 11 8.07 -7.13 -0.36
N ARG A 12 8.35 -5.95 0.19
CA ARG A 12 7.60 -5.37 1.30
C ARG A 12 7.46 -3.86 1.15
N ILE A 13 6.39 -3.31 1.69
CA ILE A 13 6.20 -1.88 1.87
C ILE A 13 6.07 -1.62 3.37
N THR A 14 6.78 -0.62 3.87
CA THR A 14 6.74 -0.16 5.26
C THR A 14 6.84 1.36 5.30
N CYS A 15 6.63 1.93 6.48
CA CYS A 15 6.59 3.36 6.71
C CYS A 15 7.76 3.82 7.55
N CYS A 16 8.31 4.99 7.24
CA CYS A 16 9.25 5.71 8.10
C CYS A 16 10.55 4.95 8.43
N TYR A 17 10.94 3.95 7.64
CA TYR A 17 12.14 3.15 7.92
C TYR A 17 13.41 3.99 8.00
N ASP A 18 13.49 5.06 7.20
CA ASP A 18 14.60 6.02 7.17
C ASP A 18 14.74 6.86 8.45
N THR A 19 13.71 6.89 9.30
CA THR A 19 13.71 7.67 10.56
C THR A 19 13.62 6.81 11.80
N THR A 20 13.11 5.57 11.68
CA THR A 20 13.01 4.63 12.80
C THR A 20 14.11 3.57 12.80
N ASP A 21 14.81 3.37 11.68
CA ASP A 21 15.71 2.24 11.44
C ASP A 21 15.09 0.86 11.74
N ASP A 22 13.76 0.79 11.76
CA ASP A 22 12.99 -0.38 12.16
C ASP A 22 11.77 -0.58 11.24
N VAL A 23 11.40 -1.84 11.04
CA VAL A 23 10.24 -2.21 10.24
C VAL A 23 8.98 -2.12 11.09
N ASN A 24 8.19 -1.09 10.82
CA ASN A 24 6.90 -0.96 11.47
C ASN A 24 5.91 -2.00 10.90
N HIS A 25 5.53 -2.98 11.71
CA HIS A 25 4.59 -4.04 11.32
C HIS A 25 3.10 -3.66 11.47
N ARG A 26 2.78 -2.49 12.03
CA ARG A 26 1.41 -1.97 12.13
C ARG A 26 0.88 -1.42 10.80
N ASP A 27 1.77 -0.82 10.01
CA ASP A 27 1.51 -0.29 8.67
C ASP A 27 2.53 -0.91 7.71
N TYR A 28 2.19 -2.10 7.23
CA TYR A 28 3.10 -3.00 6.54
C TYR A 28 2.36 -3.88 5.53
N VAL A 29 2.97 -4.12 4.38
CA VAL A 29 2.52 -5.19 3.48
C VAL A 29 3.73 -5.93 2.91
N ARG A 30 3.60 -7.25 2.73
CA ARG A 30 4.60 -8.06 2.01
C ARG A 30 3.93 -9.07 1.10
N GLY A 31 4.62 -9.42 0.04
CA GLY A 31 4.18 -10.45 -0.89
C GLY A 31 5.33 -11.02 -1.71
N SER A 32 4.97 -11.91 -2.63
CA SER A 32 5.88 -12.54 -3.57
C SER A 32 5.84 -11.83 -4.92
N LEU A 33 6.99 -11.72 -5.58
CA LEU A 33 7.05 -11.31 -6.99
C LEU A 33 6.37 -12.32 -7.92
N SER A 34 6.24 -13.58 -7.51
CA SER A 34 5.50 -14.61 -8.26
C SER A 34 3.99 -14.41 -8.25
N GLU A 35 3.46 -13.73 -7.22
CA GLU A 35 2.03 -13.47 -7.04
C GLU A 35 1.68 -12.07 -7.56
N VAL A 36 2.54 -11.09 -7.29
CA VAL A 36 2.42 -9.73 -7.82
C VAL A 36 3.81 -9.13 -8.03
N ASP A 37 4.13 -8.89 -9.29
CA ASP A 37 5.37 -8.25 -9.71
C ASP A 37 5.20 -6.73 -9.71
N LEU A 38 5.50 -6.08 -8.58
CA LEU A 38 5.43 -4.62 -8.45
C LEU A 38 6.26 -3.85 -9.49
N LEU A 39 7.26 -4.48 -10.11
CA LEU A 39 8.15 -3.84 -11.09
C LEU A 39 7.54 -3.81 -12.50
N HIS A 40 6.55 -4.65 -12.77
CA HIS A 40 5.84 -4.73 -14.06
C HIS A 40 4.32 -4.61 -13.93
N PHE A 41 3.81 -4.41 -12.72
CA PHE A 41 2.38 -4.29 -12.48
C PHE A 41 1.80 -3.11 -13.28
N ASN A 42 0.69 -3.35 -13.96
CA ASN A 42 -0.06 -2.35 -14.71
C ASN A 42 -1.50 -2.84 -14.79
N GLY A 43 -2.32 -2.38 -13.86
CA GLY A 43 -3.59 -3.02 -13.62
C GLY A 43 -4.32 -2.54 -12.39
N GLU A 44 -5.42 -3.24 -12.13
CA GLU A 44 -6.40 -2.91 -11.12
C GLU A 44 -7.10 -4.18 -10.67
N GLU A 45 -6.59 -4.83 -9.64
CA GLU A 45 -7.04 -6.16 -9.25
C GLU A 45 -6.76 -6.48 -7.79
N CYS A 46 -7.40 -7.55 -7.31
CA CYS A 46 -7.11 -8.13 -6.01
C CYS A 46 -5.86 -9.00 -6.13
N VAL A 47 -4.74 -8.56 -5.57
CA VAL A 47 -3.47 -9.30 -5.59
C VAL A 47 -3.27 -10.04 -4.28
N LYS A 48 -2.68 -11.23 -4.35
CA LYS A 48 -2.39 -12.03 -3.16
C LYS A 48 -1.16 -11.50 -2.44
N VAL A 49 -1.26 -11.35 -1.12
CA VAL A 49 -0.19 -10.89 -0.24
C VAL A 49 0.02 -11.88 0.90
N ASP A 50 1.27 -12.05 1.34
CA ASP A 50 1.57 -12.97 2.45
C ASP A 50 1.06 -12.38 3.78
N HIS A 51 1.18 -11.06 3.95
CA HIS A 51 0.69 -10.33 5.11
C HIS A 51 0.47 -8.86 4.74
N ILE A 52 -0.66 -8.30 5.18
CA ILE A 52 -0.94 -6.87 5.15
C ILE A 52 -1.47 -6.46 6.52
N SER A 53 -1.00 -5.34 7.03
CA SER A 53 -1.49 -4.68 8.23
C SER A 53 -1.55 -3.19 7.97
N VAL A 54 -2.70 -2.60 8.28
CA VAL A 54 -2.93 -1.15 8.19
C VAL A 54 -3.66 -0.74 9.44
N ARG A 55 -3.06 0.16 10.21
CA ARG A 55 -3.59 0.71 11.47
C ARG A 55 -3.96 -0.35 12.51
N GLY A 56 -3.36 -1.55 12.42
CA GLY A 56 -3.65 -2.69 13.30
C GLY A 56 -4.75 -3.64 12.81
N GLN A 57 -5.43 -3.33 11.70
CA GLN A 57 -6.25 -4.31 10.97
C GLN A 57 -5.30 -5.12 10.08
N SER A 58 -5.29 -6.45 10.23
CA SER A 58 -4.35 -7.29 9.50
C SER A 58 -4.99 -8.51 8.87
N CYS A 59 -4.39 -8.99 7.80
CA CYS A 59 -4.77 -10.21 7.12
C CYS A 59 -3.52 -10.93 6.60
N ARG A 60 -3.56 -12.27 6.55
CA ARG A 60 -2.45 -13.13 6.12
C ARG A 60 -2.91 -14.04 5.01
N ASN A 61 -2.04 -14.28 4.02
CA ASN A 61 -2.31 -15.11 2.84
C ASN A 61 -3.68 -14.81 2.23
N CYS A 62 -3.91 -13.55 1.90
CA CYS A 62 -5.19 -13.06 1.42
C CYS A 62 -4.99 -12.02 0.34
N THR A 63 -6.09 -11.57 -0.24
CA THR A 63 -6.10 -10.61 -1.33
C THR A 63 -6.24 -9.18 -0.82
N ALA A 64 -5.43 -8.28 -1.38
CA ALA A 64 -5.52 -6.84 -1.17
C ALA A 64 -5.65 -6.14 -2.53
N TYR A 65 -6.37 -5.04 -2.56
CA TYR A 65 -6.58 -4.33 -3.81
C TYR A 65 -5.36 -3.51 -4.22
N ALA A 66 -4.79 -3.79 -5.38
CA ALA A 66 -3.68 -3.05 -5.96
C ALA A 66 -4.12 -2.27 -7.19
N PHE A 67 -3.55 -1.07 -7.34
CA PHE A 67 -3.82 -0.19 -8.47
C PHE A 67 -2.54 0.43 -9.01
N GLN A 68 -2.39 0.38 -10.33
CA GLN A 68 -1.39 1.12 -11.08
C GLN A 68 -1.87 1.30 -12.52
N LYS A 69 -2.47 2.46 -12.82
CA LYS A 69 -2.81 2.91 -14.16
C LYS A 69 -2.60 4.42 -14.20
N ASP A 70 -1.67 4.88 -15.03
CA ASP A 70 -1.28 6.31 -15.11
C ASP A 70 -0.97 6.95 -13.74
N ALA A 71 -0.57 6.13 -12.78
CA ALA A 71 -0.33 6.47 -11.39
C ALA A 71 0.80 5.59 -10.84
N ILE A 72 1.37 6.01 -9.71
CA ILE A 72 2.29 5.15 -8.96
C ILE A 72 1.55 3.92 -8.42
N PHE A 73 2.25 2.81 -8.26
CA PHE A 73 1.70 1.62 -7.62
C PHE A 73 1.21 1.96 -6.21
N HIS A 74 -0.02 1.57 -5.89
CA HIS A 74 -0.59 1.80 -4.58
C HIS A 74 -1.62 0.76 -4.17
N PHE A 75 -1.88 0.70 -2.86
CA PHE A 75 -2.96 -0.08 -2.25
C PHE A 75 -4.04 0.88 -1.75
N PRO A 76 -5.14 1.09 -2.49
CA PRO A 76 -6.26 1.91 -2.03
C PRO A 76 -6.90 1.34 -0.76
N SER A 77 -7.47 2.20 0.07
CA SER A 77 -8.07 1.78 1.35
C SER A 77 -9.39 1.02 1.20
N LYS A 78 -10.05 1.16 0.05
CA LYS A 78 -11.32 0.48 -0.22
C LYS A 78 -11.43 0.01 -1.66
N LYS A 79 -11.69 -1.29 -1.83
CA LYS A 79 -12.47 -1.84 -2.94
C LYS A 79 -13.13 -3.14 -2.55
N GLY A 80 -14.43 -3.24 -2.82
CA GLY A 80 -15.35 -4.17 -2.16
C GLY A 80 -15.17 -5.66 -2.46
N ASN A 81 -14.27 -6.04 -3.37
CA ASN A 81 -14.14 -7.42 -3.84
C ASN A 81 -12.88 -8.15 -3.33
N CYS A 82 -11.98 -7.50 -2.59
CA CYS A 82 -10.80 -8.16 -2.00
C CYS A 82 -11.03 -8.51 -0.53
N GLU A 83 -10.33 -9.50 -0.01
CA GLU A 83 -10.46 -9.98 1.37
C GLU A 83 -9.99 -8.93 2.39
N PHE A 84 -8.89 -8.25 2.12
CA PHE A 84 -8.40 -7.16 2.96
C PHE A 84 -8.98 -5.82 2.54
N GLN A 85 -9.68 -5.19 3.48
CA GLN A 85 -10.21 -3.83 3.37
C GLN A 85 -10.07 -3.17 4.75
N THR A 86 -9.73 -1.88 4.75
CA THR A 86 -9.73 -1.09 6.00
C THR A 86 -11.10 -0.48 6.20
N ASN A 87 -11.65 -0.54 7.42
CA ASN A 87 -12.98 0.00 7.71
C ASN A 87 -12.96 1.48 8.13
N ASP A 88 -11.81 1.99 8.54
CA ASP A 88 -11.57 3.28 9.19
C ASP A 88 -10.91 4.30 8.25
N TYR A 89 -11.16 4.18 6.94
CA TYR A 89 -10.51 5.04 5.96
C TYR A 89 -11.08 6.46 5.97
N LYS A 90 -10.20 7.45 5.83
CA LYS A 90 -10.58 8.86 5.73
C LYS A 90 -11.20 9.16 4.37
N ASN A 91 -12.39 9.77 4.40
CA ASN A 91 -12.96 10.41 3.22
C ASN A 91 -12.31 11.79 3.04
N CYS A 92 -11.54 11.96 1.97
CA CYS A 92 -10.79 13.18 1.70
C CYS A 92 -11.65 14.25 0.97
N SER A 93 -12.91 13.93 0.63
CA SER A 93 -13.73 14.69 -0.31
C SER A 93 -14.39 15.96 0.25
N ALA A 94 -13.92 16.52 1.36
CA ALA A 94 -14.62 17.59 2.07
C ALA A 94 -14.82 18.89 1.25
N ASN A 95 -14.11 19.08 0.13
CA ASN A 95 -14.16 20.30 -0.70
C ASN A 95 -14.16 20.05 -2.23
N GLU A 96 -14.49 18.84 -2.70
CA GLU A 96 -14.43 18.52 -4.14
C GLU A 96 -15.64 19.10 -4.90
N THR A 97 -15.44 20.20 -5.62
CA THR A 97 -16.47 20.89 -6.43
C THR A 97 -16.93 20.06 -7.65
N ASN A 98 -16.18 19.02 -8.01
CA ASN A 98 -16.38 18.22 -9.24
C ASN A 98 -16.88 16.79 -8.97
N GLY A 99 -17.26 16.45 -7.73
CA GLY A 99 -17.83 15.15 -7.39
C GLY A 99 -16.87 13.95 -7.44
N ILE A 100 -15.56 14.18 -7.61
CA ILE A 100 -14.56 13.11 -7.57
C ILE A 100 -14.29 12.76 -6.11
N MET A 101 -14.86 11.65 -5.66
CA MET A 101 -14.66 11.18 -4.29
C MET A 101 -13.21 10.70 -4.12
N LYS A 102 -12.42 11.46 -3.34
CA LYS A 102 -11.07 11.06 -2.97
C LYS A 102 -11.10 10.30 -1.65
N PHE A 103 -10.50 9.13 -1.65
CA PHE A 103 -10.25 8.35 -0.45
C PHE A 103 -8.75 8.34 -0.17
N GLU A 104 -8.39 8.07 1.07
CA GLU A 104 -7.02 7.69 1.39
C GLU A 104 -6.62 6.40 0.65
N SER A 105 -5.31 6.24 0.45
CA SER A 105 -4.71 4.95 0.13
C SER A 105 -3.90 4.48 1.32
N ASN A 106 -3.84 3.17 1.50
CA ASN A 106 -3.03 2.52 2.52
C ASN A 106 -1.54 2.60 2.17
N PHE A 107 -1.14 2.39 0.91
CA PHE A 107 0.27 2.49 0.56
C PHE A 107 0.46 3.16 -0.80
N GLY A 108 1.50 3.99 -0.96
CA GLY A 108 1.94 4.54 -2.25
C GLY A 108 1.35 5.92 -2.57
N PHE A 109 0.05 6.02 -2.85
CA PHE A 109 -0.58 7.24 -3.38
C PHE A 109 -1.51 7.93 -2.37
N TYR A 110 -1.01 8.94 -1.65
CA TYR A 110 -1.76 9.59 -0.58
C TYR A 110 -2.52 10.83 -1.06
N GLY A 111 -3.80 10.65 -1.40
CA GLY A 111 -4.70 11.76 -1.72
C GLY A 111 -5.03 12.66 -0.52
N CYS A 112 -4.99 12.12 0.70
CA CYS A 112 -4.94 12.90 1.93
C CYS A 112 -4.22 12.16 3.06
N ALA A 113 -3.76 12.93 4.05
CA ALA A 113 -3.07 12.43 5.23
C ALA A 113 -4.06 11.82 6.26
N ASN A 114 -3.64 10.73 6.90
CA ASN A 114 -4.30 10.13 8.05
C ASN A 114 -3.28 9.97 9.18
N ALA A 115 -3.48 10.73 10.27
CA ALA A 115 -2.58 10.74 11.43
C ALA A 115 -2.43 9.38 12.13
N GLN A 116 -3.37 8.45 11.91
CA GLN A 116 -3.31 7.11 12.48
C GLN A 116 -2.48 6.12 11.65
N HIS A 117 -2.13 6.49 10.41
CA HIS A 117 -1.44 5.66 9.44
C HIS A 117 -0.01 6.19 9.20
N HIS A 118 1.02 5.42 9.59
CA HIS A 118 2.38 5.95 9.70
C HIS A 118 2.92 6.55 8.39
N CYS A 119 2.67 5.91 7.25
CA CYS A 119 3.19 6.38 5.96
C CYS A 119 2.54 7.70 5.47
N SER A 120 1.44 8.14 6.08
CA SER A 120 0.76 9.38 5.73
C SER A 120 0.39 10.22 6.95
N ALA A 121 1.08 10.01 8.08
CA ALA A 121 0.76 10.65 9.34
C ALA A 121 1.06 12.16 9.34
N ASN A 122 2.08 12.57 8.58
CA ASN A 122 2.51 13.96 8.42
C ASN A 122 3.35 14.14 7.15
N VAL A 123 3.79 15.36 6.87
CA VAL A 123 4.56 15.71 5.65
C VAL A 123 5.97 15.09 5.58
N ASN A 124 6.52 14.67 6.72
CA ASN A 124 7.82 14.00 6.81
C ASN A 124 7.67 12.47 6.81
N ALA A 125 6.44 11.95 6.76
CA ALA A 125 6.22 10.51 6.66
C ALA A 125 6.68 10.01 5.29
N THR A 126 7.26 8.82 5.29
CA THR A 126 7.83 8.19 4.10
C THR A 126 7.28 6.78 3.93
N THR A 127 7.29 6.31 2.68
CA THR A 127 6.90 4.96 2.29
C THR A 127 8.06 4.32 1.56
N GLN A 128 8.55 3.19 2.04
CA GLN A 128 9.66 2.47 1.42
C GLN A 128 9.21 1.12 0.89
N THR A 129 9.49 0.87 -0.38
CA THR A 129 9.35 -0.43 -1.02
C THR A 129 10.70 -1.12 -1.06
N TRP A 130 10.78 -2.32 -0.51
CA TRP A 130 11.98 -3.16 -0.48
C TRP A 130 11.75 -4.41 -1.30
N PHE A 131 12.81 -4.85 -1.99
CA PHE A 131 12.87 -6.10 -2.74
C PHE A 131 14.00 -6.97 -2.16
N GLY A 132 13.77 -8.27 -2.06
CA GLY A 132 14.75 -9.20 -1.51
C GLY A 132 14.30 -10.66 -1.59
N ALA A 133 15.01 -11.55 -0.90
CA ALA A 133 14.72 -12.98 -0.82
C ALA A 133 14.13 -13.37 0.55
#